data_AF-A0A963SN04-F1
#
_entry.id   AF-A0A963SN04-F1
#
_cell.length_a   1.000
_cell.length_b   1.000
_cell.length_c   1.000
_cell.angle_alpha   90.00
_cell.angle_beta   90.00
_cell.angle_gamma   90.00
#
_symmetry.space_group_name_H-M   'P 1'
#
loop_
_entity.id
_entity.type
_entity.pdbx_description
1 polymer ?
#
loop_
_entity_poly.entity_id
_entity_poly.type
_entity_poly.pdbx_seq_one_letter_code
_entity_poly.pdbx_strand_id
1 'polypeptide(L)'
;RDHAWHFGAMLMGREAYDPDEVKKHWRAWIIKAFLGAFMISILPGGFAEIVNADLAELSRDPVRIGMLLVSLLFVIDVQIGTVGYLVTMRPLDAHIRSGNPFLAGWLAALMCYPPFVWGIIGNGEVLSYEHNVAGWGVWLSGNTALLWIWAGLLVVLTAIYAWATVAFGIRFSNLTYRGVLTNGPYRYTRHPAYLSKNLFWWCSVMPFLVTNGSAVDAIRNTFFLLCVNAIYFWRAKTEEAHLLSEDAKYREYHAWMDEHGLFTRPLTALKRRLRPRGPVATQPAE
;
A
#
# COMPACT_ATOMS: atom_id res chain seq x y z
N ARG A 1 25.68 17.30 9.37
CA ARG A 1 24.57 18.29 9.34
C ARG A 1 23.47 17.68 8.50
N ASP A 2 22.22 17.78 8.91
CA ASP A 2 21.09 17.13 8.22
C ASP A 2 20.24 18.13 7.43
N HIS A 3 19.26 17.62 6.69
CA HIS A 3 18.35 18.43 5.88
C HIS A 3 17.62 19.52 6.67
N ALA A 4 17.27 19.30 7.94
CA ALA A 4 16.66 20.33 8.80
C ALA A 4 17.67 21.44 9.16
N TRP A 5 18.91 21.08 9.50
CA TRP A 5 19.97 22.04 9.75
C TRP A 5 20.27 22.88 8.50
N HIS A 6 20.38 22.25 7.32
CA HIS A 6 20.66 22.97 6.06
C HIS A 6 19.54 23.93 5.66
N PHE A 7 18.28 23.54 5.90
CA PHE A 7 17.15 24.45 5.73
C PHE A 7 17.21 25.66 6.67
N GLY A 8 17.56 25.45 7.94
CA GLY A 8 17.77 26.54 8.89
C GLY A 8 18.92 27.48 8.48
N ALA A 9 20.05 26.92 8.05
CA ALA A 9 21.19 27.69 7.54
C ALA A 9 20.81 28.56 6.32
N MET A 10 20.03 28.02 5.39
CA MET A 10 19.49 28.76 4.24
C MET A 10 18.60 29.93 4.69
N LEU A 11 17.67 29.70 5.62
CA LEU A 11 16.75 30.74 6.08
C LEU A 11 17.47 31.86 6.84
N MET A 12 18.48 31.50 7.64
CA MET A 12 19.24 32.45 8.46
C MET A 12 20.27 33.23 7.63
N GLY A 13 20.72 32.70 6.50
CA GLY A 13 21.71 33.33 5.61
C GLY A 13 23.11 33.48 6.20
N ARG A 14 23.39 32.84 7.35
CA ARG A 14 24.65 32.99 8.11
C ARG A 14 25.67 31.90 7.84
N GLU A 15 25.20 30.71 7.50
CA GLU A 15 26.05 29.53 7.32
C GLU A 15 25.88 29.00 5.89
N ALA A 16 26.95 28.44 5.33
CA ALA A 16 26.86 27.74 4.05
C ALA A 16 25.92 26.52 4.19
N TYR A 17 25.04 26.35 3.21
CA TYR A 17 24.10 25.24 3.14
C TYR A 17 24.27 24.46 1.84
N ASP A 18 23.84 23.20 1.85
CA ASP A 18 23.77 22.35 0.66
C ASP A 18 22.34 22.45 0.08
N PRO A 19 22.16 22.96 -1.16
CA PRO A 19 20.86 23.03 -1.80
C PRO A 19 20.16 21.68 -1.96
N ASP A 20 20.89 20.58 -2.10
CA ASP A 20 20.29 19.25 -2.24
C ASP A 20 19.71 18.74 -0.92
N GLU A 21 20.33 19.08 0.21
CA GLU A 21 19.77 18.82 1.54
C GLU A 21 18.50 19.65 1.80
N VAL A 22 18.45 20.89 1.30
CA VAL A 22 17.23 21.70 1.35
C VAL A 22 16.10 21.09 0.50
N LYS A 23 16.41 20.58 -0.70
CA LYS A 23 15.41 19.87 -1.53
C LYS A 23 14.86 18.63 -0.82
N LYS A 24 15.71 17.86 -0.13
CA LYS A 24 15.28 16.71 0.68
C LYS A 24 14.35 17.14 1.81
N HIS A 25 14.66 18.25 2.48
CA HIS A 25 13.79 18.84 3.53
C HIS A 25 12.39 19.15 2.98
N TRP A 26 12.32 19.91 1.88
CA TRP A 26 11.04 20.26 1.25
C TRP A 26 10.25 19.04 0.82
N ARG A 27 10.91 18.06 0.21
CA ARG A 27 10.27 16.81 -0.21
C ARG A 27 9.63 16.08 0.96
N ALA A 28 10.35 15.93 2.08
CA ALA A 28 9.82 15.29 3.28
C ALA A 28 8.58 16.05 3.83
N TRP A 29 8.63 17.38 3.84
CA TRP A 29 7.51 18.20 4.31
C TRP A 29 6.29 18.17 3.40
N ILE A 30 6.47 18.22 2.07
CA ILE A 30 5.34 18.12 1.13
C ILE A 30 4.65 16.76 1.27
N ILE A 31 5.43 15.68 1.39
CA ILE A 31 4.88 14.34 1.64
C ILE A 31 4.09 14.31 2.94
N LYS A 32 4.68 14.84 4.03
CA LYS A 32 4.05 14.92 5.34
C LYS A 32 2.77 15.74 5.33
N ALA A 33 2.76 16.89 4.64
CA ALA A 33 1.60 17.75 4.53
C ALA A 33 0.46 17.05 3.78
N PHE A 34 0.74 16.44 2.62
CA PHE A 34 -0.28 15.75 1.82
C PHE A 34 -0.82 14.51 2.53
N LEU A 35 0.06 13.58 2.94
CA LEU A 35 -0.36 12.30 3.51
C LEU A 35 -0.82 12.44 4.97
N GLY A 36 -0.23 13.35 5.74
CA GLY A 36 -0.69 13.66 7.09
C GLY A 36 -2.09 14.26 7.10
N ALA A 37 -2.38 15.22 6.22
CA ALA A 37 -3.72 15.80 6.09
C ALA A 37 -4.76 14.75 5.69
N PHE A 38 -4.43 13.87 4.74
CA PHE A 38 -5.30 12.77 4.34
C PHE A 38 -5.60 11.80 5.49
N MET A 39 -4.58 11.37 6.25
CA MET A 39 -4.78 10.44 7.36
C MET A 39 -5.66 11.05 8.47
N ILE A 40 -5.45 12.34 8.77
CA ILE A 40 -6.26 13.07 9.76
C ILE A 40 -7.71 13.24 9.29
N SER A 41 -7.95 13.46 8.00
CA SER A 41 -9.31 13.74 7.51
C SER A 41 -10.24 12.52 7.54
N ILE A 42 -9.70 11.32 7.31
CA ILE A 42 -10.52 10.09 7.26
C ILE A 42 -10.69 9.42 8.63
N LEU A 43 -9.80 9.71 9.59
CA LEU A 43 -9.78 9.03 10.88
C LEU A 43 -11.05 9.25 11.72
N PRO A 44 -11.58 10.48 11.89
CA PRO A 44 -12.76 10.71 12.72
C PRO A 44 -14.00 9.95 12.24
N GLY A 45 -14.22 9.89 10.93
CA GLY A 45 -15.36 9.20 10.34
C GLY A 45 -15.34 7.70 10.62
N GLY A 46 -14.20 7.05 10.37
CA GLY A 46 -14.05 5.62 10.68
C GLY A 46 -14.12 5.35 12.18
N PHE A 47 -13.56 6.20 13.03
CA PHE A 47 -13.66 6.04 14.48
C PHE A 47 -15.11 6.15 14.98
N ALA A 48 -15.88 7.11 14.45
CA ALA A 48 -17.29 7.26 14.77
C ALA A 48 -18.12 6.05 14.34
N GLU A 49 -17.83 5.45 13.18
CA GLU A 49 -18.48 4.21 12.71
C GLU A 49 -18.31 3.07 13.73
N ILE A 50 -17.09 2.90 14.27
CA ILE A 50 -16.80 1.82 15.24
C ILE A 50 -17.43 2.07 16.60
N VAL A 51 -17.34 3.29 17.13
CA VAL A 51 -17.84 3.60 18.48
C VAL A 51 -19.36 3.55 18.56
N ASN A 52 -20.05 3.89 17.47
CA ASN A 52 -21.52 3.89 17.42
C ASN A 52 -22.11 2.56 16.91
N ALA A 53 -21.28 1.54 16.68
CA ALA A 53 -21.74 0.25 16.18
C ALA A 53 -22.53 -0.54 17.24
N ASP A 54 -23.74 -0.97 16.89
CA ASP A 54 -24.52 -1.90 17.71
C ASP A 54 -24.07 -3.35 17.46
N LEU A 55 -23.17 -3.84 18.31
CA LEU A 55 -22.63 -5.21 18.19
C LEU A 55 -23.70 -6.30 18.35
N ALA A 56 -24.77 -6.03 19.10
CA ALA A 56 -25.83 -7.00 19.32
C ALA A 56 -26.67 -7.22 18.06
N GLU A 57 -26.94 -6.16 17.30
CA GLU A 57 -27.57 -6.26 15.98
C GLU A 57 -26.61 -6.86 14.95
N LEU A 58 -25.38 -6.36 14.89
CA LEU A 58 -24.43 -6.70 13.82
C LEU A 58 -23.94 -8.15 13.88
N SER A 59 -23.77 -8.71 15.08
CA SER A 59 -23.25 -10.09 15.26
C SER A 59 -24.11 -11.19 14.61
N ARG A 60 -25.37 -10.89 14.25
CA ARG A 60 -26.28 -11.83 13.60
C ARG A 60 -26.17 -11.82 12.07
N ASP A 61 -25.55 -10.79 11.50
CA ASP A 61 -25.38 -10.63 10.06
C ASP A 61 -23.89 -10.76 9.70
N PRO A 62 -23.47 -11.87 9.06
CA PRO A 62 -22.06 -12.10 8.71
C PRO A 62 -21.47 -11.03 7.81
N VAL A 63 -22.28 -10.41 6.93
CA VAL A 63 -21.81 -9.36 6.03
C VAL A 63 -21.52 -8.11 6.83
N ARG A 64 -22.47 -7.69 7.66
CA ARG A 64 -22.33 -6.45 8.44
C ARG A 64 -21.22 -6.55 9.48
N ILE A 65 -21.14 -7.64 10.25
CA ILE A 65 -20.06 -7.83 11.22
C ILE A 65 -18.69 -7.95 10.54
N GLY A 66 -18.63 -8.63 9.39
CA GLY A 66 -17.40 -8.74 8.60
C GLY A 66 -16.91 -7.37 8.15
N MET A 67 -17.81 -6.54 7.60
CA MET A 67 -17.46 -5.19 7.16
C MET A 67 -17.12 -4.25 8.33
N LEU A 68 -17.78 -4.37 9.49
CA LEU A 68 -17.41 -3.64 10.69
C LEU A 68 -15.97 -3.98 11.14
N LEU A 69 -15.62 -5.27 11.17
CA LEU A 69 -14.27 -5.70 11.54
C LEU A 69 -13.22 -5.23 10.53
N VAL A 70 -13.56 -5.21 9.24
CA VAL A 70 -12.72 -4.61 8.19
C VAL A 70 -12.53 -3.11 8.44
N SER A 71 -13.61 -2.36 8.70
CA SER A 71 -13.55 -0.93 9.05
C SER A 71 -12.69 -0.70 10.30
N LEU A 72 -12.81 -1.53 11.34
CA LEU A 72 -12.01 -1.46 12.55
C LEU A 72 -10.50 -1.60 12.26
N LEU A 73 -10.14 -2.58 11.42
CA LEU A 73 -8.75 -2.80 11.03
C LEU A 73 -8.19 -1.65 10.19
N PHE A 74 -9.00 -1.03 9.32
CA PHE A 74 -8.62 0.21 8.62
C PHE A 74 -8.45 1.39 9.58
N VAL A 75 -9.31 1.52 10.58
CA VAL A 75 -9.19 2.56 11.61
C VAL A 75 -7.90 2.38 12.41
N ILE A 76 -7.50 1.15 12.74
CA ILE A 76 -6.20 0.86 13.38
C ILE A 76 -5.04 1.27 12.46
N ASP A 77 -5.09 0.88 11.18
CA ASP A 77 -4.08 1.23 10.16
C ASP A 77 -3.89 2.75 10.05
N VAL A 78 -4.99 3.48 9.86
CA VAL A 78 -5.01 4.94 9.70
C VAL A 78 -4.56 5.65 10.97
N GLN A 79 -4.90 5.16 12.17
CA GLN A 79 -4.43 5.74 13.43
C GLN A 79 -2.91 5.68 13.52
N ILE A 80 -2.32 4.50 13.28
CA ILE A 80 -0.86 4.32 13.30
C ILE A 80 -0.21 5.20 12.24
N GLY A 81 -0.79 5.27 11.03
CA GLY A 81 -0.35 6.17 9.98
C GLY A 81 -0.38 7.64 10.39
N THR A 82 -1.47 8.09 11.01
CA THR A 82 -1.64 9.45 11.52
C THR A 82 -0.55 9.79 12.52
N VAL A 83 -0.34 8.93 13.52
CA VAL A 83 0.73 9.12 14.52
C VAL A 83 2.10 9.15 13.86
N GLY A 84 2.36 8.27 12.89
CA GLY A 84 3.61 8.26 12.13
C GLY A 84 3.88 9.55 11.37
N TYR A 85 2.84 10.21 10.82
CA TYR A 85 2.98 11.52 10.18
C TYR A 85 3.01 12.69 11.15
N LEU A 86 2.45 12.60 12.35
CA LEU A 86 2.53 13.67 13.34
C LEU A 86 3.89 13.66 14.05
N VAL A 87 4.37 12.48 14.44
CA VAL A 87 5.49 12.29 15.36
C VAL A 87 6.79 11.93 14.63
N THR A 88 7.21 12.78 13.69
CA THR A 88 8.41 12.57 12.87
C THR A 88 9.71 13.02 13.57
N MET A 89 10.04 12.41 14.71
CA MET A 89 11.16 12.86 15.58
C MET A 89 12.27 11.82 15.74
N ARG A 90 13.51 12.29 15.96
CA ARG A 90 14.69 11.44 16.12
C ARG A 90 14.72 10.59 17.39
N PRO A 91 14.31 11.07 18.59
CA PRO A 91 14.36 10.26 19.82
C PRO A 91 13.54 8.97 19.73
N LEU A 92 12.53 8.94 18.85
CA LEU A 92 11.66 7.78 18.62
C LEU A 92 12.08 6.95 17.40
N ASP A 93 13.22 7.27 16.77
CA ASP A 93 13.66 6.73 15.47
C ASP A 93 12.57 6.79 14.38
N ALA A 94 11.68 7.79 14.46
CA ALA A 94 10.52 7.96 13.58
C ALA A 94 10.69 9.10 12.56
N HIS A 95 11.86 9.73 12.55
CA HIS A 95 12.20 10.79 11.60
C HIS A 95 12.25 10.29 10.15
N ILE A 96 11.93 11.18 9.22
CA ILE A 96 12.09 10.90 7.79
C ILE A 96 13.58 10.93 7.45
N ARG A 97 14.14 9.82 6.98
CA ARG A 97 15.54 9.75 6.52
C ARG A 97 15.67 10.30 5.11
N SER A 98 14.74 9.93 4.23
CA SER A 98 14.62 10.49 2.88
C SER A 98 13.20 10.35 2.32
N GLY A 99 12.82 11.24 1.41
CA GLY A 99 11.60 11.14 0.61
C GLY A 99 11.90 10.66 -0.80
N ASN A 100 10.97 9.90 -1.41
CA ASN A 100 11.16 9.27 -2.72
C ASN A 100 11.51 10.31 -3.80
N PRO A 101 12.71 10.23 -4.40
CA PRO A 101 13.16 11.20 -5.39
C PRO A 101 12.49 11.03 -6.76
N PHE A 102 11.87 9.89 -7.03
CA PHE A 102 11.41 9.54 -8.37
C PHE A 102 10.00 10.09 -8.63
N LEU A 103 9.84 10.89 -9.69
CA LEU A 103 8.54 11.38 -10.15
C LEU A 103 7.54 10.22 -10.36
N ALA A 104 8.01 9.09 -10.90
CA ALA A 104 7.20 7.89 -11.06
C ALA A 104 6.60 7.38 -9.74
N GLY A 105 7.36 7.45 -8.63
CA GLY A 105 6.87 7.06 -7.31
C GLY A 105 5.76 8.00 -6.81
N TRP A 106 5.92 9.30 -7.04
CA TRP A 106 4.91 10.30 -6.72
C TRP A 106 3.62 10.08 -7.51
N LEU A 107 3.71 9.89 -8.83
CA LEU A 107 2.55 9.64 -9.69
C LEU A 107 1.81 8.37 -9.26
N ALA A 108 2.54 7.26 -9.09
CA ALA A 108 1.95 5.99 -8.67
C ALA A 108 1.25 6.10 -7.30
N ALA A 109 1.82 6.86 -6.36
CA ALA A 109 1.22 7.08 -5.06
C ALA A 109 0.00 8.02 -5.13
N LEU A 110 0.09 9.17 -5.81
CA LEU A 110 -0.98 10.16 -5.88
C LEU A 110 -2.25 9.57 -6.51
N MET A 111 -2.13 8.73 -7.53
CA MET A 111 -3.27 8.01 -8.13
C MET A 111 -4.05 7.14 -7.12
N CYS A 112 -3.41 6.74 -6.02
CA CYS A 112 -4.01 5.91 -4.97
C CYS A 112 -4.65 6.71 -3.82
N TYR A 113 -4.55 8.04 -3.80
CA TYR A 113 -5.08 8.89 -2.72
C TYR A 113 -6.09 9.93 -3.24
N PRO A 114 -7.06 10.36 -2.41
CA PRO A 114 -7.92 11.48 -2.74
C PRO A 114 -7.14 12.78 -2.99
N PRO A 115 -7.64 13.67 -3.88
CA PRO A 115 -8.86 13.53 -4.67
C PRO A 115 -8.70 12.62 -5.92
N PHE A 116 -7.48 12.29 -6.32
CA PHE A 116 -7.20 11.58 -7.59
C PHE A 116 -7.83 10.20 -7.64
N VAL A 117 -7.79 9.44 -6.54
CA VAL A 117 -8.39 8.10 -6.49
C VAL A 117 -9.89 8.14 -6.76
N TRP A 118 -10.58 9.22 -6.38
CA TRP A 118 -12.02 9.37 -6.60
C TRP A 118 -12.38 9.64 -8.06
N GLY A 119 -11.56 10.40 -8.80
CA GLY A 119 -11.77 10.62 -10.24
C GLY A 119 -11.18 9.51 -11.12
N ILE A 120 -10.18 8.78 -10.65
CA ILE A 120 -9.55 7.72 -11.44
C ILE A 120 -10.23 6.38 -11.22
N ILE A 121 -10.45 5.98 -9.96
CA ILE A 121 -10.95 4.64 -9.58
C ILE A 121 -12.39 4.72 -9.07
N GLY A 122 -12.75 5.81 -8.38
CA GLY A 122 -14.08 6.04 -7.82
C GLY A 122 -15.13 6.56 -8.83
N ASN A 123 -16.37 6.67 -8.35
CA ASN A 123 -17.48 7.41 -8.97
C ASN A 123 -17.84 7.09 -10.43
N GLY A 124 -17.54 5.89 -10.92
CA GLY A 124 -17.96 5.47 -12.26
C GLY A 124 -17.15 6.06 -13.41
N GLU A 125 -15.99 6.67 -13.14
CA GLU A 125 -15.18 7.36 -14.15
C GLU A 125 -14.21 6.39 -14.89
N VAL A 126 -12.92 6.73 -14.95
CA VAL A 126 -11.97 6.21 -15.94
C VAL A 126 -11.59 4.75 -15.72
N LEU A 127 -11.26 4.36 -14.49
CA LEU A 127 -10.86 2.98 -14.09
C LEU A 127 -11.85 2.37 -13.09
N SER A 128 -13.09 2.85 -13.06
CA SER A 128 -14.12 2.25 -12.21
C SER A 128 -14.39 0.81 -12.65
N TYR A 129 -14.30 -0.12 -11.70
CA TYR A 129 -14.44 -1.56 -11.92
C TYR A 129 -15.70 -2.15 -11.26
N GLU A 130 -16.64 -1.30 -10.80
CA GLU A 130 -17.84 -1.72 -10.07
C GLU A 130 -19.14 -1.45 -10.86
N HIS A 131 -19.07 -1.46 -12.19
CA HIS A 131 -20.26 -1.22 -13.02
C HIS A 131 -21.21 -2.42 -12.98
N ASN A 132 -22.46 -2.21 -12.57
CA ASN A 132 -23.47 -3.27 -12.47
C ASN A 132 -23.01 -4.45 -11.59
N VAL A 133 -22.20 -4.18 -10.56
CA VAL A 133 -21.73 -5.18 -9.60
C VAL A 133 -22.57 -5.11 -8.32
N ALA A 134 -22.99 -6.27 -7.82
CA ALA A 134 -23.57 -6.38 -6.47
C ALA A 134 -22.49 -6.80 -5.47
N GLY A 135 -22.63 -6.40 -4.21
CA GLY A 135 -21.72 -6.82 -3.15
C GLY A 135 -21.72 -8.34 -2.95
N TRP A 136 -20.59 -8.89 -2.51
CA TRP A 136 -20.41 -10.33 -2.27
C TRP A 136 -21.53 -10.97 -1.41
N GLY A 137 -22.13 -10.23 -0.48
CA GLY A 137 -23.25 -10.71 0.34
C GLY A 137 -24.50 -11.08 -0.46
N VAL A 138 -24.72 -10.43 -1.62
CA VAL A 138 -25.83 -10.74 -2.53
C VAL A 138 -25.57 -12.05 -3.26
N TRP A 139 -24.35 -12.21 -3.82
CA TRP A 139 -23.97 -13.40 -4.58
C TRP A 139 -23.93 -14.67 -3.74
N LEU A 140 -23.58 -14.54 -2.46
CA LEU A 140 -23.52 -15.66 -1.52
C LEU A 140 -24.80 -15.79 -0.67
N SER A 141 -25.84 -15.03 -1.01
CA SER A 141 -27.12 -15.09 -0.30
C SER A 141 -27.74 -16.49 -0.37
N GLY A 142 -28.45 -16.88 0.68
CA GLY A 142 -29.01 -18.22 0.83
C GLY A 142 -28.03 -19.28 1.36
N ASN A 143 -26.74 -18.95 1.52
CA ASN A 143 -25.75 -19.83 2.17
C ASN A 143 -25.04 -19.14 3.34
N THR A 144 -25.61 -19.24 4.54
CA THR A 144 -25.10 -18.61 5.76
C THR A 144 -23.67 -19.04 6.12
N ALA A 145 -23.33 -20.32 5.93
CA ALA A 145 -22.00 -20.83 6.24
C ALA A 145 -20.95 -20.21 5.31
N LEU A 146 -21.27 -20.11 4.01
CA LEU A 146 -20.38 -19.49 3.03
C LEU A 146 -20.21 -17.99 3.29
N LEU A 147 -21.27 -17.28 3.71
CA LEU A 147 -21.18 -15.88 4.12
C LEU A 147 -20.20 -15.67 5.29
N TRP A 148 -20.23 -16.53 6.32
CA TRP A 148 -19.28 -16.47 7.45
C TRP A 148 -17.85 -16.74 7.01
N ILE A 149 -17.64 -17.76 6.17
CA ILE A 149 -16.31 -18.08 5.63
C ILE A 149 -15.77 -16.90 4.82
N TRP A 150 -16.61 -16.29 3.99
CA TRP A 150 -16.21 -15.17 3.14
C TRP A 150 -15.94 -13.89 3.94
N ALA A 151 -16.79 -13.58 4.93
CA ALA A 151 -16.53 -12.51 5.89
C ALA A 151 -15.18 -12.70 6.60
N GLY A 152 -14.93 -13.92 7.10
CA GLY A 152 -13.67 -14.28 7.75
C GLY A 152 -12.47 -14.11 6.82
N LEU A 153 -12.57 -14.51 5.55
CA LEU A 153 -11.53 -14.30 4.55
C LEU A 153 -11.21 -12.81 4.37
N LEU A 154 -12.22 -11.96 4.20
CA LEU A 154 -12.04 -10.51 4.03
C LEU A 154 -11.40 -9.87 5.28
N VAL A 155 -11.81 -10.29 6.48
CA VAL A 155 -11.21 -9.86 7.75
C VAL A 155 -9.75 -10.30 7.84
N VAL A 156 -9.42 -11.55 7.49
CA VAL A 156 -8.03 -12.04 7.51
C VAL A 156 -7.15 -11.29 6.52
N LEU A 157 -7.64 -11.03 5.30
CA LEU A 157 -6.91 -10.23 4.31
C LEU A 157 -6.67 -8.81 4.84
N THR A 158 -7.67 -8.19 5.45
CA THR A 158 -7.53 -6.86 6.05
C THR A 158 -6.60 -6.87 7.26
N ALA A 159 -6.60 -7.96 8.05
CA ALA A 159 -5.71 -8.12 9.19
C ALA A 159 -4.25 -8.26 8.76
N ILE A 160 -3.95 -8.98 7.67
CA ILE A 160 -2.60 -9.04 7.08
C ILE A 160 -2.17 -7.65 6.59
N TYR A 161 -3.09 -6.89 5.99
CA TYR A 161 -2.84 -5.52 5.56
C TYR A 161 -2.50 -4.62 6.76
N ALA A 162 -3.33 -4.60 7.80
CA ALA A 162 -3.09 -3.82 9.02
C ALA A 162 -1.85 -4.28 9.78
N TRP A 163 -1.57 -5.58 9.81
CA TRP A 163 -0.37 -6.15 10.46
C TRP A 163 0.92 -5.60 9.85
N ALA A 164 0.95 -5.35 8.54
CA ALA A 164 2.09 -4.71 7.88
C ALA A 164 2.38 -3.31 8.45
N THR A 165 1.34 -2.51 8.66
CA THR A 165 1.45 -1.17 9.25
C THR A 165 1.78 -1.22 10.73
N VAL A 166 1.11 -2.10 11.50
CA VAL A 166 1.38 -2.31 12.92
C VAL A 166 2.83 -2.73 13.15
N ALA A 167 3.39 -3.59 12.31
CA ALA A 167 4.78 -4.01 12.40
C ALA A 167 5.75 -2.83 12.22
N PHE A 168 5.45 -1.90 11.30
CA PHE A 168 6.21 -0.66 11.14
C PHE A 168 6.03 0.30 12.33
N GLY A 169 4.85 0.32 12.94
CA GLY A 169 4.49 1.22 14.03
C GLY A 169 4.59 2.69 13.60
N ILE A 170 5.11 3.54 14.48
CA ILE A 170 5.28 4.99 14.22
C ILE A 170 6.28 5.31 13.10
N ARG A 171 7.03 4.31 12.61
CA ARG A 171 7.91 4.46 11.44
C ARG A 171 7.18 4.25 10.12
N PHE A 172 5.91 3.83 10.17
CA PHE A 172 5.11 3.69 8.97
C PHE A 172 5.01 5.03 8.24
N SER A 173 5.24 4.97 6.93
CA SER A 173 5.00 6.10 6.05
C SER A 173 4.88 5.63 4.60
N ASN A 174 4.21 6.44 3.81
CA ASN A 174 4.17 6.34 2.36
C ASN A 174 5.14 7.37 1.77
N LEU A 175 5.75 7.04 0.63
CA LEU A 175 6.72 7.89 -0.08
C LEU A 175 7.98 8.30 0.71
N THR A 176 8.16 7.89 1.97
CA THR A 176 9.39 8.17 2.73
C THR A 176 10.06 6.91 3.26
N TYR A 177 11.37 6.96 3.37
CA TYR A 177 12.20 5.94 3.98
C TYR A 177 12.48 6.30 5.45
N ARG A 178 12.14 5.37 6.36
CA ARG A 178 12.30 5.50 7.82
C ARG A 178 12.88 4.24 8.48
N GLY A 179 13.57 3.43 7.70
CA GLY A 179 14.10 2.14 8.12
C GLY A 179 13.45 0.97 7.38
N VAL A 180 14.17 -0.15 7.36
CA VAL A 180 13.76 -1.40 6.70
C VAL A 180 13.26 -2.39 7.75
N LEU A 181 12.18 -3.09 7.44
CA LEU A 181 11.70 -4.25 8.19
C LEU A 181 11.85 -5.52 7.34
N THR A 182 12.35 -6.57 7.97
CA THR A 182 12.53 -7.91 7.37
C THR A 182 11.77 -9.01 8.12
N ASN A 183 11.16 -8.67 9.26
CA ASN A 183 10.45 -9.59 10.15
C ASN A 183 8.93 -9.36 10.11
N GLY A 184 8.18 -10.16 10.86
CA GLY A 184 6.72 -10.09 10.88
C GLY A 184 6.13 -10.45 9.51
N PRO A 185 5.21 -9.67 8.94
CA PRO A 185 4.62 -9.98 7.63
C PRO A 185 5.63 -9.85 6.48
N TYR A 186 6.69 -9.05 6.66
CA TYR A 186 7.72 -8.82 5.65
C TYR A 186 8.60 -10.06 5.41
N ARG A 187 8.61 -11.06 6.30
CA ARG A 187 9.36 -12.31 6.05
C ARG A 187 8.80 -13.13 4.86
N TYR A 188 7.53 -12.92 4.49
CA TYR A 188 6.84 -13.71 3.48
C TYR A 188 6.85 -13.04 2.10
N THR A 189 6.74 -11.71 2.08
CA THR A 189 6.74 -10.88 0.87
C THR A 189 7.22 -9.48 1.19
N ARG A 190 7.80 -8.78 0.20
CA ARG A 190 8.27 -7.40 0.34
C ARG A 190 7.13 -6.39 0.55
N HIS A 191 5.95 -6.71 0.04
CA HIS A 191 4.77 -5.84 0.09
C HIS A 191 3.52 -6.60 0.57
N PRO A 192 3.48 -7.02 1.85
CA PRO A 192 2.36 -7.81 2.39
C PRO A 192 1.03 -7.03 2.34
N ALA A 193 1.08 -5.74 2.65
CA ALA A 193 -0.07 -4.84 2.54
C ALA A 193 -0.64 -4.83 1.12
N TYR A 194 0.19 -4.61 0.10
CA TYR A 194 -0.29 -4.54 -1.29
C TYR A 194 -0.83 -5.87 -1.76
N LEU A 195 -0.16 -6.99 -1.48
CA LEU A 195 -0.66 -8.30 -1.87
C LEU A 195 -2.04 -8.57 -1.25
N SER A 196 -2.17 -8.36 0.06
CA SER A 196 -3.43 -8.62 0.76
C SER A 196 -4.55 -7.69 0.32
N LYS A 197 -4.26 -6.40 0.10
CA LYS A 197 -5.22 -5.41 -0.38
C LYS A 197 -5.75 -5.72 -1.78
N ASN A 198 -4.87 -6.16 -2.69
CA ASN A 198 -5.31 -6.53 -4.03
C ASN A 198 -6.19 -7.78 -3.99
N LEU A 199 -5.83 -8.80 -3.19
CA LEU A 199 -6.68 -9.99 -2.99
C LEU A 199 -8.03 -9.62 -2.36
N PHE A 200 -8.03 -8.72 -1.38
CA PHE A 200 -9.25 -8.22 -0.74
C PHE A 200 -10.21 -7.66 -1.79
N TRP A 201 -9.74 -6.81 -2.71
CA TRP A 201 -10.60 -6.24 -3.75
C TRP A 201 -11.20 -7.28 -4.68
N TRP A 202 -10.42 -8.29 -5.10
CA TRP A 202 -10.97 -9.39 -5.90
C TRP A 202 -12.08 -10.15 -5.16
N CYS A 203 -11.89 -10.41 -3.87
CA CYS A 203 -12.86 -11.13 -3.04
C CYS A 203 -14.08 -10.30 -2.64
N SER A 204 -13.91 -8.99 -2.40
CA SER A 204 -14.99 -8.11 -1.94
C SER A 204 -15.87 -7.64 -3.09
N VAL A 205 -15.28 -7.39 -4.25
CA VAL A 205 -15.98 -6.82 -5.42
C VAL A 205 -16.51 -7.92 -6.33
N MET A 206 -15.74 -8.99 -6.56
CA MET A 206 -16.07 -10.03 -7.54
C MET A 206 -16.44 -9.42 -8.92
N PRO A 207 -15.52 -8.68 -9.58
CA PRO A 207 -15.85 -7.84 -10.75
C PRO A 207 -16.36 -8.62 -11.96
N PHE A 208 -16.17 -9.94 -11.97
CA PHE A 208 -16.65 -10.87 -12.99
C PHE A 208 -18.13 -11.29 -12.80
N LEU A 209 -18.76 -10.92 -11.68
CA LEU A 209 -20.18 -11.15 -11.41
C LEU A 209 -20.96 -9.84 -11.57
N VAL A 210 -21.74 -9.74 -12.65
CA VAL A 210 -22.56 -8.56 -12.96
C VAL A 210 -24.05 -8.88 -12.90
N THR A 211 -24.84 -7.92 -12.43
CA THR A 211 -26.29 -8.08 -12.21
C THR A 211 -27.11 -8.02 -13.49
N ASN A 212 -26.56 -7.46 -14.57
CA ASN A 212 -27.24 -7.29 -15.85
C ASN A 212 -26.96 -8.42 -16.87
N GLY A 213 -26.14 -9.41 -16.50
CA GLY A 213 -25.75 -10.51 -17.39
C GLY A 213 -24.82 -10.11 -18.56
N SER A 214 -24.28 -8.88 -18.57
CA SER A 214 -23.41 -8.39 -19.64
C SER A 214 -21.99 -8.95 -19.53
N ALA A 215 -21.59 -9.80 -20.48
CA ALA A 215 -20.21 -10.26 -20.57
C ALA A 215 -19.21 -9.10 -20.78
N VAL A 216 -19.65 -8.03 -21.45
CA VAL A 216 -18.82 -6.83 -21.67
C VAL A 216 -18.51 -6.15 -20.34
N ASP A 217 -19.50 -6.01 -19.46
CA ASP A 217 -19.29 -5.36 -18.16
C ASP A 217 -18.42 -6.24 -17.26
N ALA A 218 -18.62 -7.56 -17.26
CA ALA A 218 -17.77 -8.49 -16.51
C ALA A 218 -16.30 -8.41 -16.96
N ILE A 219 -16.05 -8.36 -18.28
CA ILE A 219 -14.69 -8.20 -18.84
C ILE A 219 -14.13 -6.83 -18.48
N ARG A 220 -14.91 -5.76 -18.68
CA ARG A 220 -14.52 -4.37 -18.39
C ARG A 220 -14.10 -4.20 -16.93
N ASN A 221 -14.93 -4.65 -15.99
CA ASN A 221 -14.66 -4.55 -14.57
C ASN A 221 -13.42 -5.35 -14.16
N THR A 222 -13.30 -6.59 -14.66
CA THR A 222 -12.13 -7.45 -14.42
C THR A 222 -10.85 -6.80 -14.95
N PHE A 223 -10.90 -6.25 -16.16
CA PHE A 223 -9.78 -5.54 -16.78
C PHE A 223 -9.37 -4.30 -15.97
N PHE A 224 -10.32 -3.47 -15.55
CA PHE A 224 -9.98 -2.27 -14.77
C PHE A 224 -9.48 -2.60 -13.38
N LEU A 225 -9.98 -3.65 -12.71
CA LEU A 225 -9.38 -4.10 -11.46
C LEU A 225 -7.93 -4.59 -11.67
N LEU A 226 -7.64 -5.26 -12.78
CA LEU A 226 -6.25 -5.59 -13.16
C LEU A 226 -5.39 -4.34 -13.39
N CYS A 227 -5.92 -3.29 -14.03
CA CYS A 227 -5.22 -2.01 -14.17
C CYS A 227 -4.92 -1.37 -12.80
N VAL A 228 -5.87 -1.43 -11.87
CA VAL A 228 -5.65 -0.97 -10.49
C VAL A 228 -4.54 -1.79 -9.82
N ASN A 229 -4.55 -3.13 -9.95
CA ASN A 229 -3.48 -3.96 -9.42
C ASN A 229 -2.11 -3.60 -10.05
N ALA A 230 -2.08 -3.27 -11.35
CA ALA A 230 -0.87 -2.84 -12.04
C ALA A 230 -0.32 -1.50 -11.50
N ILE A 231 -1.20 -0.56 -11.11
CA ILE A 231 -0.79 0.68 -10.42
C ILE A 231 -0.13 0.35 -9.08
N TYR A 232 -0.69 -0.58 -8.30
CA TYR A 232 -0.08 -1.01 -7.03
C TYR A 232 1.25 -1.74 -7.24
N PHE A 233 1.38 -2.52 -8.31
CA PHE A 233 2.65 -3.12 -8.69
C PHE A 233 3.68 -2.07 -9.08
N TRP A 234 3.30 -1.06 -9.86
CA TRP A 234 4.17 0.06 -10.23
C TRP A 234 4.62 0.85 -9.00
N ARG A 235 3.70 1.12 -8.08
CA ARG A 235 3.98 1.74 -6.79
C ARG A 235 4.98 0.92 -5.97
N ALA A 236 4.78 -0.39 -5.86
CA ALA A 236 5.72 -1.28 -5.19
C ALA A 236 7.13 -1.15 -5.80
N LYS A 237 7.25 -1.19 -7.14
CA LYS A 237 8.55 -1.10 -7.83
C LYS A 237 9.25 0.24 -7.64
N THR A 238 8.52 1.34 -7.59
CA THR A 238 9.11 2.66 -7.35
C THR A 238 9.52 2.85 -5.88
N GLU A 239 8.83 2.22 -4.93
CA GLU A 239 9.26 2.14 -3.53
C GLU A 239 10.51 1.28 -3.38
N GLU A 240 10.57 0.10 -4.02
CA GLU A 240 11.76 -0.76 -4.04
C GLU A 240 12.98 -0.02 -4.61
N ALA A 241 12.81 0.69 -5.73
CA ALA A 241 13.88 1.46 -6.36
C ALA A 241 14.44 2.54 -5.40
N HIS A 242 13.57 3.23 -4.67
CA HIS A 242 13.97 4.22 -3.67
C HIS A 242 14.74 3.54 -2.53
N LEU A 243 14.21 2.47 -1.96
CA LEU A 243 14.88 1.78 -0.85
C LEU A 243 16.23 1.14 -1.24
N LEU A 244 16.34 0.61 -2.46
CA LEU A 244 17.60 0.07 -2.99
C LEU A 244 18.71 1.12 -3.09
N SER A 245 18.36 2.37 -3.41
CA SER A 245 19.32 3.48 -3.45
C SER A 245 19.73 4.00 -2.06
N GLU A 246 18.89 3.78 -1.04
CA GLU A 246 19.05 4.42 0.27
C GLU A 246 19.71 3.53 1.32
N ASP A 247 19.44 2.22 1.33
CA ASP A 247 19.86 1.34 2.43
C ASP A 247 20.48 0.02 1.95
N ALA A 248 21.70 -0.27 2.41
CA ALA A 248 22.38 -1.53 2.18
C ALA A 248 21.58 -2.74 2.71
N LYS A 249 20.92 -2.57 3.86
CA LYS A 249 20.07 -3.63 4.45
C LYS A 249 18.90 -3.98 3.54
N TYR A 250 18.36 -2.99 2.82
CA TYR A 250 17.31 -3.27 1.85
C TYR A 250 17.82 -4.05 0.65
N ARG A 251 19.04 -3.78 0.19
CA ARG A 251 19.67 -4.55 -0.90
C ARG A 251 19.89 -6.02 -0.50
N GLU A 252 20.38 -6.25 0.71
CA GLU A 252 20.54 -7.60 1.27
C GLU A 252 19.19 -8.32 1.38
N TYR A 253 18.20 -7.65 1.96
CA TYR A 253 16.84 -8.17 2.08
C TYR A 253 16.20 -8.47 0.72
N HIS A 254 16.36 -7.59 -0.26
CA HIS A 254 15.88 -7.80 -1.62
C HIS A 254 16.51 -9.04 -2.26
N ALA A 255 17.84 -9.19 -2.15
CA ALA A 255 18.55 -10.36 -2.68
C ALA A 255 18.11 -11.65 -1.98
N TRP A 256 17.96 -11.61 -0.65
CA TRP A 256 17.48 -12.76 0.13
C TRP A 256 16.06 -13.18 -0.30
N MET A 257 15.17 -12.21 -0.51
CA MET A 257 13.79 -12.45 -0.96
C MET A 257 13.70 -13.07 -2.35
N ASP A 258 14.66 -12.79 -3.24
CA ASP A 258 14.70 -13.41 -4.57
C ASP A 258 14.99 -14.93 -4.50
N GLU A 259 15.59 -15.41 -3.41
CA GLU A 259 15.94 -16.82 -3.19
C GLU A 259 14.98 -17.53 -2.22
N HIS A 260 14.45 -16.82 -1.22
CA HIS A 260 13.69 -17.42 -0.10
C HIS A 260 12.24 -16.94 -0.02
N GLY A 261 11.88 -15.85 -0.70
CA GLY A 261 10.54 -15.27 -0.59
C GLY A 261 9.46 -16.20 -1.12
N LEU A 262 8.39 -16.40 -0.34
CA LEU A 262 7.32 -17.35 -0.65
C LEU A 262 6.74 -17.16 -2.06
N PHE A 263 6.47 -15.90 -2.42
CA PHE A 263 5.94 -15.53 -3.75
C PHE A 263 7.02 -15.04 -4.71
N THR A 264 8.10 -14.44 -4.20
CA THR A 264 9.15 -13.84 -5.04
C THR A 264 10.02 -14.90 -5.70
N ARG A 265 10.45 -15.93 -4.96
CA ARG A 265 11.30 -17.02 -5.47
C ARG A 265 10.71 -17.71 -6.72
N PRO A 266 9.45 -18.19 -6.73
CA PRO A 266 8.91 -18.87 -7.91
C PRO A 266 8.82 -17.94 -9.12
N LEU A 267 8.46 -16.67 -8.92
CA LEU A 267 8.41 -15.66 -9.99
C LEU A 267 9.81 -15.36 -10.55
N THR A 268 10.81 -15.23 -9.67
CA THR A 268 12.21 -15.01 -10.07
C THR A 268 12.77 -16.23 -10.80
N ALA A 269 12.46 -17.45 -10.34
CA ALA A 269 12.86 -18.68 -11.02
C ALA A 269 12.24 -18.77 -12.42
N LEU A 270 10.95 -18.45 -12.57
CA LEU A 270 10.26 -18.39 -13.86
C LEU A 270 10.90 -17.33 -14.77
N LYS A 271 11.14 -16.12 -14.27
CA LYS A 271 11.80 -15.05 -15.02
C LYS A 271 13.21 -15.44 -15.48
N ARG A 272 13.98 -16.15 -14.63
CA ARG A 272 15.32 -16.66 -14.99
C ARG A 272 15.24 -17.73 -16.08
N ARG A 273 14.22 -18.59 -16.06
CA ARG A 273 13.98 -19.61 -17.11
C ARG A 273 13.55 -19.00 -18.44
N LEU A 274 12.75 -17.93 -18.40
CA LEU A 274 12.27 -17.22 -19.59
C LEU A 274 13.28 -16.20 -20.14
N ARG A 275 14.34 -15.88 -19.39
CA ARG A 275 15.37 -14.94 -19.84
C ARG A 275 16.11 -15.58 -21.02
N PRO A 276 16.20 -14.91 -22.19
CA PRO A 276 17.03 -15.40 -23.28
C PRO A 276 18.44 -15.57 -22.75
N ARG A 277 19.01 -16.77 -22.93
CA ARG A 277 20.44 -16.97 -22.73
C ARG A 277 21.13 -16.24 -23.88
N GLY A 278 21.53 -15.00 -23.62
CA GLY A 278 22.35 -14.24 -24.56
C GLY A 278 23.68 -14.96 -24.83
N PRO A 279 24.37 -14.63 -25.93
CA PRO A 279 25.62 -15.29 -26.28
C PRO A 279 26.64 -15.13 -25.14
N VAL A 280 27.26 -16.24 -24.75
CA VAL A 280 28.44 -16.23 -23.89
C VAL A 280 29.55 -15.59 -24.72
N ALA A 281 29.91 -14.34 -24.41
CA ALA A 281 31.13 -13.75 -24.94
C ALA A 281 32.30 -14.56 -24.38
N THR A 282 32.83 -15.48 -25.18
CA THR A 282 34.13 -16.08 -24.93
C THR A 282 35.14 -14.94 -24.87
N GLN A 283 35.70 -14.69 -23.69
CA GLN A 283 36.86 -13.82 -23.57
C GLN A 283 37.95 -14.36 -24.53
N PRO A 284 38.57 -13.51 -25.36
CA PRO A 284 39.70 -13.96 -26.14
C PRO A 284 40.80 -14.42 -25.17
N ALA A 285 41.25 -15.66 -25.36
CA ALA A 285 42.51 -16.11 -24.77
C ALA A 285 43.63 -15.21 -25.31
N GLU A 286 44.55 -14.87 -24.42
CA GLU A 286 45.72 -13.98 -24.56
C GLU A 286 46.23 -13.68 -25.98
#